data_AF-C6E1Q3-F1
#
_entry.id   AF-C6E1Q3-F1
#
_cell.length_a   1.000
_cell.length_b   1.000
_cell.length_c   1.000
_cell.angle_alpha   90.00
_cell.angle_beta   90.00
_cell.angle_gamma   90.00
#
_symmetry.space_group_name_H-M   'P 1'
#
loop_
_entity.id
_entity.type
_entity.pdbx_description
1 polymer ?
#
loop_
_entity_poly.entity_id
_entity_poly.type
_entity_poly.pdbx_seq_one_letter_code
_entity_poly.pdbx_strand_id
1 'polypeptide(L)' 'MRLTDIERSELLALADSESLRKDMAHVAATRHNPFLVDGEVSPERVMEFLTQYNDFLNHQMRPPRPFLEKNMKL' A
#
# COMPACT_ATOMS: atom_id res chain seq x y z
N MET A 1 -14.87 10.08 -9.60
CA MET A 1 -15.07 9.57 -10.97
C MET A 1 -16.32 8.69 -10.96
N ARG A 2 -17.30 8.91 -11.85
CA ARG A 2 -18.47 8.02 -11.99
C ARG A 2 -18.17 7.03 -13.11
N LEU A 3 -18.32 5.75 -12.84
CA LEU A 3 -18.17 4.69 -13.83
C LEU A 3 -19.41 4.64 -14.73
N THR A 4 -19.20 4.35 -16.00
CA THR A 4 -20.26 3.98 -16.94
C THR A 4 -20.78 2.58 -16.63
N ASP A 5 -21.97 2.24 -17.12
CA ASP A 5 -22.56 0.92 -16.90
C ASP A 5 -21.72 -0.21 -17.53
N ILE A 6 -21.06 0.08 -18.65
CA ILE A 6 -20.15 -0.86 -19.32
C ILE A 6 -18.94 -1.15 -18.45
N GLU A 7 -18.22 -0.11 -18.01
CA GLU A 7 -17.04 -0.26 -17.12
C GLU A 7 -17.41 -1.01 -15.83
N ARG A 8 -18.60 -0.74 -15.27
CA ARG A 8 -19.10 -1.44 -14.09
C ARG A 8 -19.31 -2.93 -14.37
N SER A 9 -19.92 -3.27 -15.51
CA SER A 9 -20.18 -4.66 -15.90
C SER A 9 -18.88 -5.44 -16.15
N GLU A 10 -17.89 -4.81 -16.77
CA GLU A 10 -16.57 -5.39 -17.02
C GLU A 10 -15.83 -5.67 -15.71
N LEU A 11 -15.85 -4.73 -14.75
CA LEU A 11 -15.23 -4.93 -13.45
C LEU A 11 -15.87 -6.07 -12.66
N LEU A 12 -17.20 -6.22 -12.72
CA LEU A 12 -17.91 -7.32 -12.07
C LEU A 12 -17.55 -8.66 -12.72
N ALA A 13 -17.55 -8.73 -14.05
CA ALA A 13 -17.15 -9.94 -14.77
C ALA A 13 -15.69 -10.33 -14.48
N LEU A 14 -14.80 -9.34 -14.37
CA LEU A 14 -13.40 -9.56 -14.02
C LEU A 14 -13.26 -10.06 -12.57
N ALA A 15 -14.01 -9.51 -11.62
CA ALA A 15 -13.98 -9.92 -10.22
C ALA A 15 -14.46 -11.37 -10.01
N ASP A 16 -15.43 -11.81 -10.82
CA ASP A 16 -15.95 -13.17 -10.78
C ASP A 16 -15.05 -14.18 -11.51
N SER A 17 -14.06 -13.72 -12.28
CA SER A 17 -13.15 -14.57 -13.05
C SER A 17 -12.32 -15.52 -12.16
N GLU A 18 -12.52 -16.82 -12.39
CA GLU A 18 -11.77 -17.86 -11.68
C GLU A 18 -10.30 -17.93 -12.12
N SER A 19 -10.00 -17.69 -13.40
CA SER A 19 -8.63 -17.69 -13.90
C SER A 19 -7.82 -16.58 -13.26
N LEU A 20 -8.37 -15.36 -13.20
CA LEU A 20 -7.72 -14.23 -12.53
C LEU A 20 -7.46 -14.54 -11.05
N ARG A 21 -8.42 -15.18 -10.37
CA ARG A 21 -8.26 -15.57 -8.96
C ARG A 21 -7.11 -16.57 -8.77
N LYS A 22 -7.00 -17.58 -9.65
CA LYS A 22 -5.91 -18.57 -9.62
C LYS A 22 -4.57 -17.93 -9.89
N ASP A 23 -4.49 -17.04 -10.88
CA ASP A 23 -3.26 -16.33 -11.21
C ASP A 23 -2.79 -15.45 -10.04
N MET A 24 -3.72 -14.69 -9.42
CA MET A 24 -3.40 -13.88 -8.25
C MET A 24 -2.99 -14.72 -7.05
N ALA A 25 -3.59 -15.89 -6.84
CA ALA A 25 -3.16 -16.81 -5.80
C ALA A 25 -1.73 -17.33 -6.05
N HIS A 26 -1.39 -17.66 -7.30
CA HIS A 26 -0.04 -18.06 -7.67
C HIS A 26 0.99 -16.95 -7.44
N VAL A 27 0.66 -15.72 -7.84
CA VAL A 27 1.51 -14.54 -7.58
C VAL A 27 1.66 -14.30 -6.08
N ALA A 28 0.58 -14.40 -5.31
CA ALA A 28 0.61 -14.20 -3.86
C ALA A 28 1.47 -15.25 -3.14
N ALA A 29 1.48 -16.49 -3.63
CA ALA A 29 2.27 -17.58 -3.07
C ALA A 29 3.76 -17.49 -3.45
N THR A 30 4.08 -16.94 -4.63
CA THR A 30 5.46 -16.85 -5.13
C THR A 30 6.10 -15.48 -4.96
N ARG A 31 5.34 -14.47 -4.49
CA ARG A 31 5.88 -13.13 -4.27
C ARG A 31 7.04 -13.16 -3.29
N HIS A 32 8.12 -12.51 -3.67
CA HIS A 32 9.20 -12.20 -2.74
C HIS A 32 8.68 -11.17 -1.73
N ASN A 33 8.85 -11.45 -0.43
CA ASN A 33 8.60 -10.48 0.62
C ASN A 33 9.94 -9.84 1.03
N PRO A 34 10.21 -8.59 0.64
CA PRO A 34 11.50 -7.96 0.92
C PRO A 34 11.71 -7.76 2.43
N PHE A 35 10.65 -7.72 3.24
CA PHE A 35 10.75 -7.51 4.69
C PHE A 35 11.07 -8.78 5.48
N LEU A 36 10.97 -9.97 4.86
CA LEU A 36 11.26 -11.24 5.52
C LEU A 36 12.72 -11.66 5.27
N VAL A 37 13.41 -12.01 6.36
CA VAL A 37 14.74 -12.63 6.37
C VAL A 37 14.63 -13.87 7.25
N ASP A 38 14.96 -15.05 6.69
CA ASP A 38 14.88 -16.34 7.40
C ASP A 38 13.51 -16.63 8.05
N GLY A 39 12.43 -16.11 7.46
CA GLY A 39 11.06 -16.31 7.93
C GLY A 39 10.61 -15.31 9.00
N GLU A 40 11.49 -14.42 9.46
CA GLU A 40 11.19 -13.36 10.42
C GLU A 40 11.21 -11.98 9.75
N VAL A 41 10.43 -11.05 10.30
CA VAL A 41 10.41 -9.67 9.81
C VAL A 41 11.68 -8.97 10.28
N SER A 42 12.51 -8.49 9.35
CA SER A 42 13.72 -7.72 9.68
C SER A 42 13.38 -6.24 9.89
N PRO A 43 13.59 -5.69 11.11
CA PRO A 43 13.43 -4.27 11.37
C PRO A 43 14.31 -3.39 10.48
N GLU A 44 15.53 -3.84 10.18
CA GLU A 44 16.50 -3.12 9.37
C GLU A 44 15.98 -2.91 7.95
N ARG A 45 15.44 -3.97 7.32
CA ARG A 45 14.86 -3.89 5.98
C ARG A 45 13.63 -2.99 5.93
N VAL A 46 12.82 -3.00 6.99
CA VAL A 46 11.67 -2.08 7.12
C VAL A 46 12.16 -0.63 7.19
N MET A 47 13.15 -0.35 8.03
CA MET A 47 13.71 1.00 8.18
C MET A 47 14.36 1.51 6.89
N GLU A 48 15.11 0.65 6.20
CA GLU A 48 15.72 0.98 4.92
C GLU A 48 14.66 1.32 3.87
N PHE A 49 13.63 0.48 3.73
CA PHE A 49 12.54 0.71 2.79
C PHE A 49 11.83 2.04 3.08
N LEU A 50 11.48 2.31 4.34
CA LEU A 50 10.80 3.55 4.72
C LEU A 50 11.66 4.79 4.43
N THR A 51 12.97 4.68 4.65
CA THR A 51 13.92 5.75 4.36
C THR A 51 13.99 6.02 2.86
N GLN A 52 14.24 4.99 2.06
CA GLN A 52 14.32 5.10 0.61
C GLN A 52 12.99 5.56 -0.01
N TYR A 53 11.86 5.10 0.52
CA TYR A 53 10.54 5.52 0.06
C TYR A 53 10.28 6.99 0.36
N ASN A 54 10.69 7.48 1.54
CA ASN A 54 10.58 8.89 1.90
C ASN A 54 11.45 9.77 0.98
N ASP A 55 12.67 9.32 0.69
CA ASP A 55 13.57 9.98 -0.27
C ASP A 55 12.97 9.98 -1.69
N PHE A 56 12.41 8.85 -2.13
CA PHE A 56 11.77 8.72 -3.44
C PHE A 56 10.56 9.63 -3.59
N LEU A 57 9.70 9.71 -2.58
CA LEU A 57 8.55 10.62 -2.57
C LEU A 57 8.97 12.09 -2.54
N ASN A 58 10.26 12.37 -2.32
CA ASN A 58 10.82 13.71 -2.24
C ASN A 58 10.05 14.56 -1.22
N HIS A 59 9.61 13.93 -0.12
CA HIS A 59 8.79 14.59 0.87
C HIS A 59 9.64 15.63 1.58
N GLN A 60 9.47 16.90 1.21
CA GLN A 60 10.14 17.98 1.92
C GLN A 60 9.74 17.92 3.39
N MET A 61 10.76 17.82 4.25
CA MET A 61 10.57 17.78 5.69
C MET A 61 9.64 18.92 6.10
N ARG A 62 8.46 18.58 6.61
CA ARG A 62 7.48 19.58 7.01
C ARG A 62 8.09 20.39 8.17
N PRO A 63 8.22 21.72 8.06
CA PRO A 63 8.77 22.50 9.15
C PRO A 63 7.92 22.30 10.40
N PRO A 64 8.53 22.22 11.60
CA PRO A 64 7.80 22.10 12.84
C PRO A 64 6.85 23.28 12.96
N ARG A 65 5.55 22.99 13.09
CA ARG A 65 4.52 24.00 13.32
C ARG A 65 4.06 23.89 14.77
N PRO A 66 3.89 25.03 15.48
CA PRO A 66 3.35 25.00 16.83
C PRO A 66 1.99 24.30 16.81
N PHE A 67 1.79 23.40 17.77
CA PHE A 67 0.51 22.75 17.97
C PHE A 67 -0.50 23.78 18.48
N LEU A 68 -1.35 24.28 17.59
CA LEU A 68 -2.39 25.25 17.90
C LEU A 68 -3.68 24.47 18.24
N GLU A 69 -3.79 24.01 19.48
CA GLU A 69 -5.02 23.38 19.95
C GLU A 69 -6.12 24.43 20.12
N LYS A 70 -7.08 24.45 19.19
CA LYS A 70 -8.15 25.45 19.16
C LYS A 70 -9.37 25.07 20.01
N ASN A 71 -9.47 23.83 20.50
CA ASN A 71 -10.68 23.35 21.18
C ASN A 71 -10.34 22.31 22.25
N MET A 72 -9.92 22.81 23.43
CA MET A 72 -9.74 22.02 24.64
C MET A 72 -11.10 21.80 25.31
N LYS A 73 -11.93 20.91 24.74
CA LYS A 73 -13.12 20.44 25.46
C LYS A 73 -12.73 19.20 26.26
N LEU A 74 -12.83 19.34 27.58
CA LEU A 74 -12.69 18.27 28.58
C LEU A 74 -13.74 17.18 28.37
#